data_AF-A0A357WWV7-F1
#
_entry.id   AF-A0A357WWV7-F1
#
_cell.length_a   1.000
_cell.length_b   1.000
_cell.length_c   1.000
_cell.angle_alpha   90.00
_cell.angle_beta   90.00
_cell.angle_gamma   90.00
#
_symmetry.space_group_name_H-M   'P 1'
#
loop_
_entity.id
_entity.type
_entity.pdbx_description
1 polymer ?
#
loop_
_entity_poly.entity_id
_entity_poly.type
_entity_poly.pdbx_seq_one_letter_code
_entity_poly.pdbx_strand_id
1 'polypeptide(L)' 'MNELTYTMVGDYSLPNLKLPQQPEVTLGRYAQMRREFLKEHHRVLYYNLLTRGELTQHLAEV' A
#
# COMPACT_ATOMS: atom_id res chain seq x y z
N MET A 1 19.66 -7.80 -3.34
CA MET A 1 18.79 -8.99 -3.22
C MET A 1 18.18 -8.94 -1.84
N ASN A 2 16.85 -8.96 -1.71
CA ASN A 2 16.22 -9.07 -0.39
C ASN A 2 16.39 -10.50 0.12
N GLU A 3 16.94 -10.66 1.32
CA GLU A 3 17.03 -11.96 1.98
C GLU A 3 15.64 -12.37 2.48
N LEU A 4 15.13 -13.49 1.96
CA LEU A 4 13.85 -14.04 2.40
C LEU A 4 14.08 -14.72 3.76
N THR A 5 13.55 -14.15 4.83
CA THR A 5 13.58 -14.79 6.16
C THR A 5 12.42 -15.77 6.28
N TYR A 6 12.60 -16.83 7.06
CA TYR A 6 11.57 -17.85 7.25
C TYR A 6 11.27 -18.07 8.73
N THR A 7 10.02 -18.41 9.05
CA THR A 7 9.58 -18.79 10.38
C THR A 7 9.08 -20.23 10.36
N MET A 8 9.53 -21.04 11.34
CA MET A 8 9.07 -22.42 11.50
C MET A 8 7.68 -22.44 12.14
N VAL A 9 6.73 -23.10 11.46
CA VAL A 9 5.38 -23.34 11.96
C VAL A 9 5.12 -24.84 11.87
N GLY A 10 5.26 -25.54 13.01
CA GLY A 10 5.27 -27.00 13.05
C GLY A 10 6.45 -27.56 12.27
N ASP A 11 6.16 -28.37 11.25
CA ASP A 11 7.17 -29.02 10.40
C ASP A 11 7.52 -28.21 9.13
N TYR A 12 6.88 -27.05 8.92
CA TYR A 12 7.05 -26.24 7.71
C TYR A 12 7.79 -24.94 7.98
N SER A 13 8.62 -24.54 7.01
CA SER A 13 9.28 -23.23 6.99
C SER A 13 8.51 -22.27 6.10
N LEU A 14 7.84 -21.27 6.69
CA LEU A 14 7.04 -20.28 5.98
C LEU A 14 7.86 -19.01 5.75
N PRO A 15 7.90 -18.46 4.53
CA PRO A 15 8.58 -17.21 4.25
C PRO A 15 7.87 -16.05 4.94
N ASN A 16 8.64 -15.18 5.58
CA ASN A 16 8.18 -13.96 6.23
C ASN A 16 7.94 -12.87 5.18
N LEU A 17 6.80 -12.96 4.52
CA LEU A 17 6.33 -11.93 3.60
C LEU A 17 5.70 -10.81 4.41
N LYS A 18 6.36 -9.65 4.46
CA LYS A 18 5.81 -8.42 5.03
C LYS A 18 5.64 -7.39 3.92
N LEU A 19 4.50 -6.71 3.93
CA LEU A 19 4.32 -5.53 3.12
C LEU A 19 5.29 -4.44 3.60
N PRO A 20 5.80 -3.58 2.68
CA PRO A 20 6.57 -2.42 3.08
C PRO A 20 5.72 -1.54 4.01
N GLN A 21 6.34 -1.01 5.05
CA GLN A 21 5.65 -0.14 5.98
C GLN A 21 5.23 1.14 5.28
N GLN A 22 3.93 1.44 5.30
CA GLN A 22 3.39 2.68 4.75
C GLN A 22 3.40 3.77 5.83
N PRO A 23 3.53 5.05 5.45
CA PRO A 23 3.43 6.15 6.40
C PRO A 23 2.03 6.18 7.02
N GLU A 24 1.96 6.27 8.35
CA GLU A 24 0.71 6.54 9.06
C GLU A 24 0.40 8.04 8.96
N VAL A 25 -0.48 8.39 8.03
CA VAL A 25 -0.94 9.77 7.79
C VAL A 25 -2.44 9.87 7.99
N THR A 26 -2.86 10.94 8.65
CA THR A 26 -4.28 11.25 8.85
C THR A 26 -4.86 11.83 7.57
N LEU A 27 -5.68 11.04 6.87
CA LEU A 27 -6.34 11.48 5.64
C LEU A 27 -7.57 12.34 5.97
N GLY A 28 -7.54 13.60 5.51
CA GLY A 28 -8.66 14.52 5.62
C GLY A 28 -9.79 14.25 4.62
N ARG A 29 -10.83 15.09 4.67
CA ARG A 29 -12.00 14.99 3.77
C ARG A 29 -11.60 15.09 2.29
N TYR A 30 -10.69 16.00 1.94
CA TYR A 30 -10.23 16.19 0.56
C TYR A 30 -9.43 14.99 0.04
N ALA A 31 -8.59 14.37 0.89
CA ALA A 31 -7.89 13.14 0.56
C ALA A 31 -8.86 12.00 0.20
N GLN A 32 -9.97 11.85 0.96
CA GLN A 32 -11.01 10.87 0.64
C GLN A 32 -11.73 11.19 -0.69
N MET A 33 -12.06 12.46 -0.94
CA MET A 33 -12.65 12.87 -2.21
C MET A 33 -11.72 12.60 -3.39
N ARG A 34 -10.42 12.89 -3.25
CA ARG A 34 -9.40 12.62 -4.25
C ARG A 34 -9.28 11.13 -4.53
N ARG A 35 -9.33 10.30 -3.49
CA ARG A 35 -9.30 8.84 -3.62
C ARG A 35 -10.47 8.33 -4.46
N GLU A 36 -11.70 8.76 -4.16
CA GLU A 36 -12.88 8.33 -4.94
C GLU A 36 -12.80 8.84 -6.39
N PHE A 37 -12.39 10.10 -6.59
CA PHE A 37 -12.17 10.65 -7.94
C PHE A 37 -11.15 9.84 -8.74
N LEU A 38 -10.02 9.45 -8.14
CA LEU A 38 -9.01 8.61 -8.79
C LEU A 38 -9.58 7.23 -9.15
N LYS A 39 -10.41 6.65 -8.27
CA LYS A 39 -11.00 5.33 -8.50
C LYS A 39 -12.08 5.35 -9.58
N GLU A 40 -12.85 6.43 -9.71
CA GLU A 40 -13.91 6.53 -10.71
C GLU A 40 -13.39 6.98 -12.08
N HIS A 41 -12.52 7.99 -12.11
CA HIS A 41 -12.11 8.65 -13.34
C HIS A 41 -10.69 8.29 -13.80
N HIS A 42 -9.80 7.85 -12.91
CA HIS A 42 -8.40 7.56 -13.22
C HIS A 42 -7.94 6.18 -12.71
N ARG A 43 -8.75 5.15 -12.98
CA ARG A 43 -8.55 3.77 -12.49
C ARG A 43 -7.13 3.24 -12.66
N VAL A 44 -6.50 3.48 -13.81
CA VAL A 44 -5.12 3.03 -14.08
C VAL A 44 -4.14 3.67 -13.10
N LEU A 45 -4.23 4.98 -12.88
CA LEU A 45 -3.38 5.68 -11.92
C LEU A 45 -3.65 5.20 -10.49
N TYR A 46 -4.93 5.04 -10.12
CA TYR A 46 -5.31 4.52 -8.81
C TYR A 46 -4.68 3.14 -8.54
N TYR A 47 -4.80 2.19 -9.46
CA TYR A 47 -4.23 0.85 -9.29
C TYR A 47 -2.70 0.85 -9.34
N ASN A 48 -2.08 1.73 -10.14
CA ASN A 48 -0.63 1.88 -10.14
C ASN A 48 -0.12 2.37 -8.77
N LEU A 49 -0.76 3.39 -8.19
CA LEU A 49 -0.41 3.91 -6.86
C LEU A 49 -0.68 2.87 -5.76
N LEU A 50 -1.78 2.12 -5.88
CA LEU A 50 -2.13 1.07 -4.93
C LEU A 50 -1.13 -0.09 -4.95
N THR A 51 -0.78 -0.60 -6.13
CA THR A 51 0.13 -1.74 -6.29
C THR A 51 1.58 -1.37 -5.94
N ARG A 52 1.97 -0.11 -6.13
CA ARG A 52 3.27 0.42 -5.66
C ARG A 52 3.30 0.74 -4.17
N GLY A 53 2.15 0.77 -3.49
CA GLY A 53 2.07 1.16 -2.08
C GLY A 53 2.21 2.67 -1.83
N GLU A 54 2.16 3.50 -2.88
CA GLU A 54 2.38 4.95 -2.84
C GLU A 54 1.08 5.76 -2.68
N LEU A 55 -0.09 5.11 -2.76
CA LEU A 55 -1.40 5.78 -2.71
C LEU A 55 -1.57 6.65 -1.45
N THR A 56 -1.16 6.14 -0.30
CA THR A 56 -1.31 6.83 0.98
C THR A 56 -0.48 8.13 1.03
N GLN A 57 0.74 8.09 0.50
CA GLN A 57 1.59 9.28 0.37
C GLN A 57 0.99 10.30 -0.60
N HIS A 58 0.52 9.84 -1.77
CA HIS A 58 -0.12 10.72 -2.75
C HIS A 58 -1.36 11.44 -2.19
N LEU A 59 -2.14 10.75 -1.36
CA LEU A 59 -3.33 11.33 -0.73
C LEU A 59 -3.01 12.28 0.43
N ALA A 60 -1.82 12.19 1.04
CA ALA A 60 -1.39 13.08 2.10
C ALA A 60 -0.84 14.43 1.59
N GLU A 61 -0.45 14.50 0.32
CA GLU A 61 -0.04 15.73 -0.36
C GLU A 61 -1.22 16.62 -0.78
N VAL A 62 -2.46 16.10 -0.70
CA VAL A 62 -3.71 16.79 -1.08
C VAL A 62 -4.37 17.48 0.11
#